data_AF-G0LN91-F1
#
_entry.id   AF-G0LN91-F1
#
_cell.length_a   1.000
_cell.length_b   1.000
_cell.length_c   1.000
_cell.angle_alpha   90.00
_cell.angle_beta   90.00
_cell.angle_gamma   90.00
#
_symmetry.space_group_name_H-M   'P 1'
#
loop_
_entity.id
_entity.type
_entity.pdbx_description
1 polymer ?
#
loop_
_entity_poly.entity_id
_entity_poly.type
_entity_poly.pdbx_seq_one_letter_code
_entity_poly.pdbx_strand_id
1 'polypeptide(L)'
;MLSQLINMSGRTPTIDTKWNDLTTVHEKRRETIQDQIKDFDDPGQRVPATYVIGAIGAGKTQLMMHAFRYAWAYQNKPALYVTLGKLIDDLEDQVGISNSEEQLTSQVYLYNWIEDRCKDELDTIRAKIDRNEKFDQNQYLPNARSSNPQEYFEQIEGNYDADSFDYDELTIEHEDISDIAHKKDSIVLLIDEMEESYPRLEGLIDQTTGPLREVVTGIGNQEPPFYLIGAFGYASVQEIGHAEFRRVTPVSLPILHPDDRISELFGENLEYQQENFAWWMSRGRPGWINIALQSQASALNGGINKTDDQLREIPDAMSRVNMIDLESMDRRLNKFTNEIRDFISYLLLQPGPHHIGDFTETEKVRQYMKSEAPPVLCAPKTSGVDKIHSAFLAGIKNTSIYTSSVSSDILRRYARRVLRGIANSAGEIVAGNANVPTYRKGQRTHELILSPLCERMHDIALEEVNEESESETIDFLYKLAQMTRSTPTEDISQDFADMFNQFTKYGHNSVDQEMYVSIAPKTLITAFPSFVTNPQLDFAGSARNRKEQLTGLVDKVNRIDEIDERLKDFGKILQEDPR
;
A
#
# COMPACT_ATOMS: atom_id res chain seq x y z
N MET A 1 2.73 -5.12 -25.45
CA MET A 1 3.65 -5.26 -24.30
C MET A 1 3.15 -4.51 -23.07
N LEU A 2 2.77 -3.22 -23.16
CA LEU A 2 1.80 -2.61 -22.20
C LEU A 2 0.54 -3.49 -22.00
N SER A 3 0.18 -4.30 -23.00
CA SER A 3 -0.93 -5.26 -23.00
C SER A 3 -0.88 -6.41 -21.97
N GLN A 4 0.30 -6.84 -21.50
CA GLN A 4 0.38 -7.88 -20.46
C GLN A 4 0.21 -7.28 -19.06
N LEU A 5 0.71 -6.06 -18.83
CA LEU A 5 0.43 -5.26 -17.64
C LEU A 5 -1.02 -4.77 -17.59
N ILE A 6 -1.64 -4.45 -18.74
CA ILE A 6 -3.08 -4.18 -18.89
C ILE A 6 -3.95 -5.30 -18.31
N ASN A 7 -3.47 -6.56 -18.28
CA ASN A 7 -4.22 -7.66 -17.68
C ASN A 7 -4.10 -7.75 -16.16
N MET A 8 -3.09 -7.14 -15.52
CA MET A 8 -2.90 -7.20 -14.06
C MET A 8 -3.44 -5.97 -13.33
N SER A 9 -3.52 -4.82 -13.99
CA SER A 9 -3.91 -3.55 -13.37
C SER A 9 -5.33 -3.14 -13.76
N GLY A 10 -6.22 -3.00 -12.78
CA GLY A 10 -7.62 -2.64 -12.99
C GLY A 10 -8.57 -3.83 -13.10
N ARG A 11 -8.07 -5.07 -13.13
CA ARG A 11 -8.89 -6.23 -12.83
C ARG A 11 -8.99 -6.36 -11.32
N THR A 12 -10.22 -6.44 -10.81
CA THR A 12 -10.49 -7.10 -9.52
C THR A 12 -9.67 -8.39 -9.52
N PRO A 13 -8.85 -8.67 -8.49
CA PRO A 13 -8.12 -9.93 -8.41
C PRO A 13 -9.07 -11.09 -8.70
N THR A 14 -8.67 -11.91 -9.64
CA THR A 14 -9.47 -13.01 -10.15
C THR A 14 -8.68 -14.30 -10.08
N ILE A 15 -9.40 -15.42 -10.06
CA ILE A 15 -8.81 -16.75 -9.99
C ILE A 15 -7.89 -17.08 -11.18
N ASP A 16 -8.02 -16.40 -12.32
CA ASP A 16 -7.15 -16.53 -13.49
C ASP A 16 -5.85 -15.71 -13.41
N THR A 17 -5.76 -14.74 -12.51
CA THR A 17 -4.56 -13.93 -12.38
C THR A 17 -3.49 -14.71 -11.59
N LYS A 18 -2.28 -14.91 -12.13
CA LYS A 18 -1.18 -15.60 -11.41
C LYS A 18 -0.56 -14.66 -10.35
N TRP A 19 -0.13 -15.23 -9.22
CA TRP A 19 0.73 -14.51 -8.29
C TRP A 19 2.12 -14.36 -8.92
N ASN A 20 2.76 -13.21 -8.71
CA ASN A 20 4.11 -12.95 -9.19
C ASN A 20 5.03 -12.62 -8.01
N ASP A 21 6.13 -13.34 -7.89
CA ASP A 21 7.15 -13.09 -6.89
C ASP A 21 8.01 -11.89 -7.31
N LEU A 22 7.49 -10.70 -7.06
CA LEU A 22 8.15 -9.45 -7.47
C LEU A 22 9.50 -9.25 -6.79
N THR A 23 9.72 -9.81 -5.61
CA THR A 23 11.02 -9.81 -4.94
C THR A 23 11.19 -11.11 -4.17
N THR A 24 12.42 -11.41 -3.73
CA THR A 24 12.69 -12.57 -2.86
C THR A 24 11.91 -12.52 -1.54
N VAL A 25 11.48 -11.33 -1.10
CA VAL A 25 10.61 -11.19 0.08
C VAL A 25 9.18 -11.63 -0.25
N HIS A 26 8.66 -11.30 -1.45
CA HIS A 26 7.36 -11.79 -1.92
C HIS A 26 7.36 -13.31 -2.06
N GLU A 27 8.41 -13.87 -2.65
CA GLU A 27 8.66 -15.31 -2.76
C GLU A 27 8.60 -15.99 -1.40
N LYS A 28 9.39 -15.50 -0.43
CA LYS A 28 9.38 -16.03 0.92
C LYS A 28 8.00 -15.93 1.61
N ARG A 29 7.23 -14.88 1.33
CA ARG A 29 5.85 -14.74 1.87
C ARG A 29 4.91 -15.78 1.27
N ARG A 30 5.00 -16.01 -0.04
CA ARG A 30 4.27 -17.09 -0.72
C ARG A 30 4.64 -18.45 -0.13
N GLU A 31 5.92 -18.77 -0.04
CA GLU A 31 6.41 -20.05 0.50
C GLU A 31 5.93 -20.27 1.93
N THR A 32 5.99 -19.25 2.78
CA THR A 32 5.49 -19.34 4.16
C THR A 32 4.02 -19.79 4.18
N ILE A 33 3.15 -19.19 3.36
CA ILE A 33 1.73 -19.59 3.30
C ILE A 33 1.58 -21.01 2.77
N GLN A 34 2.35 -21.38 1.75
CA GLN A 34 2.31 -22.73 1.17
C GLN A 34 2.73 -23.81 2.17
N ASP A 35 3.77 -23.55 2.96
CA ASP A 35 4.22 -24.45 4.02
C ASP A 35 3.16 -24.60 5.12
N GLN A 36 2.51 -23.50 5.53
CA GLN A 36 1.43 -23.57 6.52
C GLN A 36 0.23 -24.37 5.99
N ILE A 37 -0.17 -24.19 4.72
CA ILE A 37 -1.27 -24.96 4.11
C ILE A 37 -0.90 -26.44 3.99
N LYS A 38 0.35 -26.76 3.71
CA LYS A 38 0.83 -28.14 3.61
C LYS A 38 0.78 -28.84 4.96
N ASP A 39 1.22 -28.18 6.02
CA ASP A 39 1.54 -28.84 7.29
C ASP A 39 0.44 -28.75 8.37
N PHE A 40 -0.65 -27.98 8.19
CA PHE A 40 -1.57 -27.69 9.31
C PHE A 40 -2.32 -28.90 9.88
N ASP A 41 -2.58 -29.91 9.05
CA ASP A 41 -3.27 -31.16 9.41
C ASP A 41 -2.27 -32.29 9.74
N ASP A 42 -0.95 -32.01 9.76
CA ASP A 42 0.06 -33.00 10.14
C ASP A 42 0.00 -33.29 11.65
N PRO A 43 -0.25 -34.55 12.06
CA PRO A 43 -0.41 -34.87 13.48
C PRO A 43 0.83 -34.51 14.32
N GLY A 44 0.64 -33.64 15.32
CA GLY A 44 1.70 -33.24 16.24
C GLY A 44 2.48 -31.99 15.82
N GLN A 45 2.16 -31.40 14.66
CA GLN A 45 2.71 -30.11 14.23
C GLN A 45 1.73 -28.98 14.53
N ARG A 46 2.09 -28.09 15.47
CA ARG A 46 1.25 -26.92 15.76
C ARG A 46 1.49 -25.84 14.71
N VAL A 47 0.50 -25.60 13.87
CA VAL A 47 0.51 -24.57 12.82
C VAL A 47 -0.47 -23.47 13.20
N PRO A 48 0.00 -22.26 13.60
CA PRO A 48 -0.88 -21.15 13.93
C PRO A 48 -1.62 -20.62 12.70
N ALA A 49 -2.80 -20.02 12.89
CA ALA A 49 -3.49 -19.30 11.82
C ALA A 49 -2.60 -18.20 11.21
N THR A 50 -2.77 -17.90 9.92
CA THR A 50 -1.94 -16.91 9.21
C THR A 50 -2.70 -15.61 8.97
N TYR A 51 -2.12 -14.46 9.33
CA TYR A 51 -2.65 -13.15 8.96
C TYR A 51 -1.78 -12.51 7.88
N VAL A 52 -2.33 -12.34 6.68
CA VAL A 52 -1.70 -11.62 5.56
C VAL A 52 -1.91 -10.13 5.76
N ILE A 53 -0.82 -9.40 5.96
CA ILE A 53 -0.86 -7.99 6.32
C ILE A 53 -0.26 -7.17 5.19
N GLY A 54 -0.90 -6.08 4.81
CA GLY A 54 -0.38 -5.24 3.73
C GLY A 54 -1.27 -4.07 3.38
N ALA A 55 -0.70 -3.07 2.72
CA ALA A 55 -1.46 -1.91 2.30
C ALA A 55 -2.45 -2.24 1.17
N ILE A 56 -3.45 -1.39 0.94
CA ILE A 56 -4.35 -1.49 -0.22
C ILE A 56 -3.51 -1.41 -1.51
N GLY A 57 -3.60 -2.41 -2.38
CA GLY A 57 -2.78 -2.49 -3.60
C GLY A 57 -1.42 -3.19 -3.43
N ALA A 58 -1.10 -3.71 -2.23
CA ALA A 58 0.10 -4.51 -1.99
C ALA A 58 0.02 -5.96 -2.53
N GLY A 59 -1.16 -6.40 -2.98
CA GLY A 59 -1.37 -7.76 -3.52
C GLY A 59 -1.98 -8.76 -2.55
N LYS A 60 -2.52 -8.35 -1.38
CA LYS A 60 -3.13 -9.25 -0.39
C LYS A 60 -4.12 -10.25 -0.98
N THR A 61 -5.20 -9.75 -1.60
CA THR A 61 -6.22 -10.56 -2.27
C THR A 61 -5.60 -11.48 -3.33
N GLN A 62 -4.58 -11.02 -4.07
CA GLN A 62 -3.90 -11.84 -5.08
C GLN A 62 -3.11 -13.00 -4.46
N LEU A 63 -2.49 -12.79 -3.30
CA LEU A 63 -1.83 -13.85 -2.52
C LEU A 63 -2.86 -14.81 -1.91
N MET A 64 -4.01 -14.30 -1.45
CA MET A 64 -5.12 -15.13 -0.96
C MET A 64 -5.67 -16.02 -2.08
N MET A 65 -5.87 -15.49 -3.30
CA MET A 65 -6.27 -16.29 -4.47
C MET A 65 -5.21 -17.34 -4.82
N HIS A 66 -3.93 -17.03 -4.68
CA HIS A 66 -2.85 -18.01 -4.85
C HIS A 66 -2.93 -19.14 -3.82
N ALA A 67 -3.09 -18.81 -2.55
CA ALA A 67 -3.25 -19.76 -1.46
C ALA A 67 -4.46 -20.68 -1.67
N PHE A 68 -5.60 -20.10 -2.09
CA PHE A 68 -6.81 -20.85 -2.45
C PHE A 68 -6.54 -21.88 -3.57
N ARG A 69 -5.88 -21.46 -4.67
CA ARG A 69 -5.53 -22.37 -5.78
C ARG A 69 -4.54 -23.43 -5.35
N TYR A 70 -3.53 -23.07 -4.57
CA TYR A 70 -2.52 -24.00 -4.08
C TYR A 70 -3.12 -25.12 -3.23
N ALA A 71 -4.09 -24.80 -2.36
CA ALA A 71 -4.80 -25.79 -1.57
C ALA A 71 -5.55 -26.81 -2.44
N TRP A 72 -6.37 -26.34 -3.39
CA TRP A 72 -7.13 -27.21 -4.29
C TRP A 72 -6.25 -27.99 -5.27
N ALA A 73 -5.37 -27.31 -6.01
CA ALA A 73 -4.66 -27.90 -7.14
C ALA A 73 -3.41 -28.71 -6.75
N TYR A 74 -2.75 -28.41 -5.62
CA TYR A 74 -1.47 -29.02 -5.26
C TYR A 74 -1.51 -29.82 -3.96
N GLN A 75 -2.26 -29.34 -2.97
CA GLN A 75 -2.33 -30.02 -1.68
C GLN A 75 -3.50 -31.00 -1.60
N ASN A 76 -4.36 -31.06 -2.62
CA ASN A 76 -5.59 -31.85 -2.60
C ASN A 76 -6.41 -31.58 -1.33
N LYS A 77 -6.47 -30.32 -0.89
CA LYS A 77 -7.20 -29.86 0.30
C LYS A 77 -8.31 -28.90 -0.12
N PRO A 78 -9.55 -29.08 0.40
CA PRO A 78 -10.63 -28.16 0.08
C PRO A 78 -10.33 -26.79 0.70
N ALA A 79 -10.51 -25.74 -0.10
CA ALA A 79 -10.41 -24.36 0.36
C ALA A 79 -11.71 -23.59 0.13
N LEU A 80 -12.04 -22.72 1.08
CA LEU A 80 -13.18 -21.80 1.06
C LEU A 80 -12.68 -20.36 1.08
N TYR A 81 -13.31 -19.48 0.32
CA TYR A 81 -12.97 -18.05 0.26
C TYR A 81 -14.21 -17.21 0.53
N VAL A 82 -14.10 -16.27 1.46
CA VAL A 82 -15.20 -15.38 1.84
C VAL A 82 -14.66 -14.02 2.26
N THR A 83 -15.46 -12.96 2.16
CA THR A 83 -15.15 -11.69 2.83
C THR A 83 -15.66 -11.73 4.26
N LEU A 84 -15.01 -11.02 5.18
CA LEU A 84 -15.48 -11.01 6.58
C LEU A 84 -16.92 -10.49 6.70
N GLY A 85 -17.30 -9.47 5.92
CA GLY A 85 -18.65 -8.93 5.92
C GLY A 85 -19.72 -9.99 5.61
N LYS A 86 -19.49 -10.81 4.57
CA LYS A 86 -20.40 -11.90 4.21
C LYS A 86 -20.45 -13.00 5.28
N LEU A 87 -19.32 -13.33 5.90
CA LEU A 87 -19.30 -14.30 6.99
C LEU A 87 -20.14 -13.81 8.18
N ILE A 88 -20.08 -12.52 8.49
CA ILE A 88 -20.90 -11.91 9.54
C ILE A 88 -22.38 -11.89 9.15
N ASP A 89 -22.71 -11.55 7.90
CA ASP A 89 -24.09 -11.58 7.41
C ASP A 89 -24.72 -12.98 7.59
N ASP A 90 -23.98 -14.02 7.20
CA ASP A 90 -24.42 -15.42 7.37
C ASP A 90 -24.59 -15.81 8.85
N LEU A 91 -23.74 -15.28 9.75
CA LEU A 91 -23.84 -15.49 11.19
C LEU A 91 -25.09 -14.81 11.76
N GLU A 92 -25.31 -13.54 11.44
CA GLU A 92 -26.46 -12.76 11.90
C GLU A 92 -27.78 -13.37 11.42
N ASP A 93 -27.84 -13.81 10.15
CA ASP A 93 -29.00 -14.49 9.56
C ASP A 93 -29.34 -15.80 10.31
N GLN A 94 -28.33 -16.56 10.74
CA GLN A 94 -28.54 -17.82 11.47
C GLN A 94 -28.95 -17.59 12.93
N VAL A 95 -28.38 -16.59 13.60
CA VAL A 95 -28.66 -16.30 15.01
C VAL A 95 -29.95 -15.49 15.17
N GLY A 96 -30.43 -14.86 14.09
CA GLY A 96 -31.66 -14.06 14.08
C GLY A 96 -31.48 -12.68 14.71
N ILE A 97 -30.26 -12.16 14.71
CA ILE A 97 -29.93 -10.83 15.24
C ILE A 97 -30.23 -9.82 14.14
N SER A 98 -31.31 -9.05 14.30
CA SER A 98 -31.70 -8.02 13.34
C SER A 98 -31.40 -6.59 13.79
N ASN A 99 -30.89 -6.37 15.02
CA ASN A 99 -30.62 -5.06 15.60
C ASN A 99 -29.28 -5.00 16.36
N SER A 100 -28.58 -3.86 16.25
CA SER A 100 -27.22 -3.57 16.73
C SER A 100 -27.00 -3.56 18.26
N GLU A 101 -28.03 -3.86 19.07
CA GLU A 101 -27.95 -3.89 20.54
C GLU A 101 -28.03 -5.30 21.15
N GLU A 102 -28.33 -6.33 20.36
CA GLU A 102 -28.37 -7.72 20.84
C GLU A 102 -26.98 -8.38 20.72
N GLN A 103 -26.23 -8.38 21.82
CA GLN A 103 -25.01 -9.18 21.95
C GLN A 103 -25.38 -10.66 22.03
N LEU A 104 -25.11 -11.41 20.96
CA LEU A 104 -25.08 -12.86 20.99
C LEU A 104 -23.75 -13.29 20.43
N THR A 105 -23.00 -14.08 21.21
CA THR A 105 -21.98 -15.07 20.82
C THR A 105 -20.76 -15.02 21.75
N SER A 106 -20.47 -16.14 22.42
CA SER A 106 -19.16 -16.34 23.05
C SER A 106 -18.13 -16.70 21.98
N GLN A 107 -16.85 -16.43 22.20
CA GLN A 107 -15.78 -16.81 21.25
C GLN A 107 -15.78 -18.31 20.92
N VAL A 108 -16.20 -19.16 21.87
CA VAL A 108 -16.37 -20.60 21.67
C VAL A 108 -17.54 -20.91 20.74
N TYR A 109 -18.65 -20.17 20.84
CA TYR A 109 -19.76 -20.32 19.90
C TYR A 109 -19.35 -19.89 18.50
N LEU A 110 -18.66 -18.75 18.35
CA LEU A 110 -18.15 -18.33 17.04
C LEU A 110 -17.26 -19.43 16.43
N TYR A 111 -16.35 -19.96 17.24
CA TYR A 111 -15.46 -21.05 16.82
C TYR A 111 -16.23 -22.26 16.29
N ASN A 112 -17.19 -22.79 17.06
CA ASN A 112 -18.00 -23.93 16.64
C ASN A 112 -18.85 -23.59 15.40
N TRP A 113 -19.38 -22.36 15.33
CA TRP A 113 -20.19 -21.92 14.20
C TRP A 113 -19.36 -21.85 12.91
N ILE A 114 -18.14 -21.30 12.95
CA ILE A 114 -17.25 -21.27 11.78
C ILE A 114 -16.92 -22.70 11.32
N GLU A 115 -16.67 -23.61 12.25
CA GLU A 115 -16.41 -25.02 11.94
C GLU A 115 -17.60 -25.67 11.21
N ASP A 116 -18.81 -25.54 11.76
CA ASP A 116 -20.03 -26.08 11.17
C ASP A 116 -20.31 -25.43 9.81
N ARG A 117 -20.14 -24.10 9.71
CA ARG A 117 -20.34 -23.36 8.45
C ARG A 117 -19.38 -23.83 7.35
N CYS A 118 -18.12 -24.11 7.68
CA CYS A 118 -17.16 -24.65 6.72
C CYS A 118 -17.58 -26.02 6.18
N LYS A 119 -18.04 -26.91 7.07
CA LYS A 119 -18.52 -28.25 6.71
C LYS A 119 -19.77 -28.20 5.83
N ASP A 120 -20.73 -27.36 6.20
CA ASP A 120 -22.00 -27.18 5.48
C ASP A 120 -21.77 -26.56 4.08
N GLU A 121 -20.86 -25.60 3.99
CA GLU A 121 -20.49 -24.97 2.74
C GLU A 121 -19.80 -25.95 1.79
N LEU A 122 -18.89 -26.78 2.33
CA LEU A 122 -18.24 -27.82 1.54
C LEU A 122 -19.23 -28.88 1.04
N ASP A 123 -20.22 -29.27 1.87
CA ASP A 123 -21.32 -30.15 1.45
C ASP A 123 -22.16 -29.53 0.33
N THR A 124 -22.39 -28.22 0.39
CA THR A 124 -23.13 -27.49 -0.65
C THR A 124 -22.35 -27.47 -1.96
N ILE A 125 -21.05 -27.17 -1.90
CA ILE A 125 -20.16 -27.18 -3.07
C ILE A 125 -20.11 -28.57 -3.69
N ARG A 126 -19.92 -29.61 -2.87
CA ARG A 126 -19.93 -31.00 -3.30
C ARG A 126 -21.24 -31.38 -3.99
N ALA A 127 -22.38 -31.07 -3.38
CA ALA A 127 -23.68 -31.41 -3.96
C ALA A 127 -23.87 -30.75 -5.33
N LYS A 128 -23.34 -29.54 -5.53
CA LYS A 128 -23.33 -28.86 -6.83
C LYS A 128 -22.37 -29.51 -7.83
N ILE A 129 -21.18 -29.95 -7.41
CA ILE A 129 -20.24 -30.73 -8.24
C ILE A 129 -20.91 -32.03 -8.71
N ASP A 130 -21.44 -32.82 -7.79
CA ASP A 130 -22.04 -34.14 -8.06
C ASP A 130 -23.25 -34.03 -9.01
N ARG A 131 -24.01 -32.93 -8.94
CA ARG A 131 -25.18 -32.67 -9.80
C ARG A 131 -24.85 -31.86 -11.05
N ASN A 132 -23.61 -31.40 -11.18
CA ASN A 132 -23.16 -30.46 -12.21
C ASN A 132 -24.03 -29.17 -12.27
N GLU A 133 -24.44 -28.68 -11.11
CA GLU A 133 -25.24 -27.46 -10.95
C GLU A 133 -24.32 -26.24 -10.89
N LYS A 134 -24.78 -25.11 -11.46
CA LYS A 134 -23.98 -23.88 -11.47
C LYS A 134 -23.76 -23.33 -10.06
N PHE A 135 -22.57 -22.80 -9.83
CA PHE A 135 -22.30 -21.98 -8.66
C PHE A 135 -23.00 -20.62 -8.76
N ASP A 136 -23.32 -20.05 -7.61
CA ASP A 136 -23.90 -18.72 -7.43
C ASP A 136 -23.04 -17.91 -6.46
N GLN A 137 -23.47 -16.69 -6.13
CA GLN A 137 -22.69 -15.78 -5.27
C GLN A 137 -22.71 -16.16 -3.80
N ASN A 138 -23.55 -17.13 -3.40
CA ASN A 138 -23.71 -17.51 -2.01
C ASN A 138 -22.63 -18.50 -1.58
N GLN A 139 -22.00 -19.24 -2.51
CA GLN A 139 -20.92 -20.15 -2.14
C GLN A 139 -19.66 -19.42 -1.68
N TYR A 140 -18.87 -20.06 -0.82
CA TYR A 140 -17.57 -19.54 -0.39
C TYR A 140 -16.48 -19.90 -1.40
N LEU A 141 -16.67 -19.43 -2.63
CA LEU A 141 -15.77 -19.62 -3.75
C LEU A 141 -15.52 -18.27 -4.43
N PRO A 142 -14.25 -17.88 -4.66
CA PRO A 142 -13.96 -16.61 -5.28
C PRO A 142 -14.35 -16.62 -6.77
N ASN A 143 -15.01 -15.55 -7.23
CA ASN A 143 -15.39 -15.38 -8.65
C ASN A 143 -16.23 -16.53 -9.28
N ALA A 144 -16.83 -17.43 -8.49
CA ALA A 144 -17.58 -18.59 -8.98
C ALA A 144 -18.99 -18.27 -9.55
N ARG A 145 -19.26 -17.02 -9.92
CA ARG A 145 -20.62 -16.61 -10.28
C ARG A 145 -21.06 -17.24 -11.59
N SER A 146 -22.07 -18.11 -11.52
CA SER A 146 -22.70 -18.74 -12.68
C SER A 146 -21.79 -19.64 -13.52
N SER A 147 -20.64 -20.04 -12.97
CA SER A 147 -19.73 -21.01 -13.56
C SER A 147 -20.24 -22.44 -13.34
N ASN A 148 -19.97 -23.30 -14.32
CA ASN A 148 -20.09 -24.73 -14.14
C ASN A 148 -18.96 -25.21 -13.20
N PRO A 149 -19.19 -26.20 -12.31
CA PRO A 149 -18.15 -26.72 -11.44
C PRO A 149 -16.87 -27.15 -12.18
N GLN A 150 -17.01 -27.90 -13.26
CA GLN A 150 -15.87 -28.37 -14.05
C GLN A 150 -15.07 -27.19 -14.63
N GLU A 151 -15.75 -26.24 -15.30
CA GLU A 151 -15.09 -25.05 -15.86
C GLU A 151 -14.39 -24.20 -14.79
N TYR A 152 -14.97 -24.14 -13.59
CA TYR A 152 -14.43 -23.36 -12.48
C TYR A 152 -13.13 -23.96 -11.95
N PHE A 153 -13.09 -25.28 -11.73
CA PHE A 153 -11.88 -25.94 -11.23
C PHE A 153 -10.82 -26.16 -12.33
N GLU A 154 -11.21 -26.30 -13.59
CA GLU A 154 -10.26 -26.25 -14.71
C GLU A 154 -9.51 -24.90 -14.78
N GLN A 155 -10.13 -23.79 -14.39
CA GLN A 155 -9.45 -22.48 -14.30
C GLN A 155 -8.46 -22.40 -13.15
N ILE A 156 -8.71 -23.14 -12.06
CA ILE A 156 -7.81 -23.26 -10.91
C ILE A 156 -6.55 -24.03 -11.30
N GLU A 157 -6.71 -25.13 -12.04
CA GLU A 157 -5.62 -25.99 -12.51
C GLU A 157 -4.86 -25.38 -13.71
N GLY A 158 -5.59 -24.91 -14.74
CA GLY A 158 -5.01 -24.47 -16.02
C GLY A 158 -4.23 -23.15 -15.98
N ASN A 159 -4.31 -22.39 -14.89
CA ASN A 159 -3.51 -21.18 -14.66
C ASN A 159 -2.27 -21.41 -13.80
N TYR A 160 -1.85 -22.67 -13.61
CA TYR A 160 -0.59 -23.01 -12.98
C TYR A 160 0.32 -23.66 -14.04
N ASP A 161 1.43 -22.98 -14.38
CA ASP A 161 2.47 -23.61 -15.23
C ASP A 161 3.34 -24.46 -14.32
N ALA A 162 3.47 -25.75 -14.64
CA ALA A 162 4.45 -26.62 -13.99
C ALA A 162 5.91 -26.10 -14.15
N ASP A 163 6.15 -25.23 -15.15
CA ASP A 163 7.48 -24.70 -15.48
C ASP A 163 7.95 -23.52 -14.61
N SER A 164 7.11 -22.93 -13.74
CA SER A 164 7.50 -21.82 -12.86
C SER A 164 7.91 -22.25 -11.45
N PHE A 165 7.98 -23.55 -11.19
CA PHE A 165 8.30 -24.10 -9.88
C PHE A 165 9.57 -24.95 -10.00
N ASP A 166 10.62 -24.55 -9.28
CA ASP A 166 11.85 -25.33 -9.11
C ASP A 166 11.60 -26.49 -8.12
N TYR A 167 10.53 -27.26 -8.37
CA TYR A 167 10.27 -28.54 -7.72
C TYR A 167 10.71 -29.63 -8.69
N ASP A 168 12.01 -29.90 -8.72
CA ASP A 168 12.51 -31.18 -9.19
C ASP A 168 11.79 -32.30 -8.39
N GLU A 169 11.11 -33.21 -9.11
CA GLU A 169 10.74 -34.56 -8.65
C GLU A 169 9.64 -34.75 -7.57
N LEU A 170 8.51 -34.03 -7.61
CA LEU A 170 7.29 -34.49 -6.93
C LEU A 170 6.17 -34.77 -7.95
N THR A 171 6.02 -36.03 -8.36
CA THR A 171 4.78 -36.55 -8.93
C THR A 171 3.69 -36.48 -7.87
N ILE A 172 2.96 -35.37 -7.80
CA ILE A 172 1.74 -35.25 -7.02
C ILE A 172 0.65 -36.00 -7.78
N GLU A 173 0.05 -37.01 -7.16
CA GLU A 173 -1.18 -37.63 -7.69
C GLU A 173 -2.32 -36.63 -7.50
N HIS A 174 -2.83 -36.07 -8.60
CA HIS A 174 -4.00 -35.21 -8.57
C HIS A 174 -5.25 -36.08 -8.27
N GLU A 175 -5.92 -35.78 -7.16
CA GLU A 175 -7.20 -36.40 -6.80
C GLU A 175 -8.36 -35.74 -7.58
N ASP A 176 -9.46 -36.47 -7.77
CA ASP A 176 -10.68 -35.88 -8.34
C ASP A 176 -11.17 -34.76 -7.40
N ILE A 177 -11.61 -33.63 -7.97
CA ILE A 177 -12.16 -32.50 -7.21
C ILE A 177 -13.32 -32.94 -6.31
N SER A 178 -14.13 -33.90 -6.76
CA SER A 178 -15.18 -34.46 -5.90
C SER A 178 -14.55 -35.12 -4.68
N ASP A 179 -13.51 -35.94 -4.83
CA ASP A 179 -12.81 -36.60 -3.70
C ASP A 179 -12.16 -35.57 -2.76
N ILE A 180 -11.54 -34.51 -3.29
CA ILE A 180 -10.99 -33.41 -2.49
C ILE A 180 -12.10 -32.74 -1.66
N ALA A 181 -13.27 -32.50 -2.26
CA ALA A 181 -14.42 -31.92 -1.57
C ALA A 181 -15.02 -32.83 -0.46
N HIS A 182 -14.62 -34.12 -0.39
CA HIS A 182 -15.02 -35.00 0.72
C HIS A 182 -14.14 -34.86 1.96
N LYS A 183 -12.99 -34.19 1.88
CA LYS A 183 -12.02 -34.07 2.98
C LYS A 183 -12.41 -32.98 3.98
N LYS A 184 -13.40 -33.29 4.81
CA LYS A 184 -13.91 -32.38 5.84
C LYS A 184 -12.96 -32.11 7.00
N ASP A 185 -11.86 -32.85 7.10
CA ASP A 185 -10.91 -32.80 8.22
C ASP A 185 -9.69 -31.90 7.93
N SER A 186 -9.59 -31.34 6.72
CA SER A 186 -8.43 -30.60 6.21
C SER A 186 -8.84 -29.36 5.40
N ILE A 187 -9.75 -28.54 5.93
CA ILE A 187 -10.33 -27.39 5.21
C ILE A 187 -9.43 -26.15 5.36
N VAL A 188 -9.17 -25.41 4.28
CA VAL A 188 -8.53 -24.08 4.35
C VAL A 188 -9.60 -23.00 4.23
N LEU A 189 -9.76 -22.17 5.25
CA LEU A 189 -10.66 -21.01 5.25
C LEU A 189 -9.87 -19.73 5.02
N LEU A 190 -10.16 -19.03 3.92
CA LEU A 190 -9.61 -17.74 3.57
C LEU A 190 -10.65 -16.64 3.78
N ILE A 191 -10.35 -15.68 4.65
CA ILE A 191 -11.20 -14.51 4.92
C ILE A 191 -10.49 -13.23 4.45
N ASP A 192 -11.02 -12.62 3.39
CA ASP A 192 -10.53 -11.34 2.86
C ASP A 192 -11.27 -10.15 3.47
N GLU A 193 -10.72 -8.95 3.28
CA GLU A 193 -11.31 -7.67 3.70
C GLU A 193 -11.62 -7.62 5.21
N MET A 194 -10.75 -8.21 6.04
CA MET A 194 -10.93 -8.22 7.50
C MET A 194 -11.08 -6.80 8.05
N GLU A 195 -10.25 -5.86 7.57
CA GLU A 195 -10.25 -4.45 7.97
C GLU A 195 -11.64 -3.79 7.90
N GLU A 196 -12.46 -4.10 6.88
CA GLU A 196 -13.73 -3.40 6.66
C GLU A 196 -14.82 -3.81 7.66
N SER A 197 -14.78 -5.06 8.12
CA SER A 197 -15.85 -5.65 8.94
C SER A 197 -15.40 -6.12 10.33
N TYR A 198 -14.12 -5.98 10.67
CA TYR A 198 -13.60 -6.37 11.99
C TYR A 198 -14.28 -5.63 13.16
N PRO A 199 -14.53 -4.30 13.09
CA PRO A 199 -15.25 -3.61 14.17
C PRO A 199 -16.68 -4.11 14.36
N ARG A 200 -17.35 -4.53 13.27
CA ARG A 200 -18.69 -5.16 13.34
C ARG A 200 -18.61 -6.50 14.07
N LEU A 201 -17.62 -7.33 13.74
CA LEU A 201 -17.41 -8.60 14.45
C LEU A 201 -17.10 -8.38 15.95
N GLU A 202 -16.29 -7.37 16.27
CA GLU A 202 -15.98 -7.02 17.66
C GLU A 202 -17.25 -6.58 18.42
N GLY A 203 -18.14 -5.80 17.79
CA GLY A 203 -19.41 -5.39 18.38
C GLY A 203 -20.37 -6.56 18.69
N LEU A 204 -20.29 -7.65 17.92
CA LEU A 204 -21.11 -8.85 18.11
C LEU A 204 -20.62 -9.74 19.27
N ILE A 205 -19.35 -9.63 19.68
CA ILE A 205 -18.71 -10.55 20.62
C ILE A 205 -18.30 -9.80 21.89
N ASP A 206 -18.93 -10.13 23.01
CA ASP A 206 -18.71 -9.45 24.31
C ASP A 206 -17.34 -9.79 24.95
N GLN A 207 -16.21 -9.28 24.40
CA GLN A 207 -14.87 -9.46 24.98
C GLN A 207 -13.85 -8.36 24.63
N THR A 208 -12.80 -8.25 25.46
CA THR A 208 -11.75 -7.22 25.36
C THR A 208 -10.42 -7.69 24.76
N THR A 209 -10.32 -8.95 24.29
CA THR A 209 -9.02 -9.55 23.91
C THR A 209 -8.89 -10.00 22.45
N GLY A 210 -9.87 -9.66 21.60
CA GLY A 210 -9.94 -9.99 20.17
C GLY A 210 -11.03 -11.02 19.85
N PRO A 211 -11.96 -10.76 18.90
CA PRO A 211 -13.11 -11.62 18.60
C PRO A 211 -12.76 -13.04 18.12
N LEU A 212 -11.61 -13.23 17.45
CA LEU A 212 -11.20 -14.51 16.88
C LEU A 212 -10.20 -15.27 17.78
N ARG A 213 -9.96 -14.81 19.00
CA ARG A 213 -8.96 -15.41 19.88
C ARG A 213 -9.14 -16.92 20.11
N GLU A 214 -10.34 -17.39 20.44
CA GLU A 214 -10.58 -18.83 20.62
C GLU A 214 -10.46 -19.58 19.28
N VAL A 215 -10.82 -18.94 18.16
CA VAL A 215 -10.63 -19.50 16.80
C VAL A 215 -9.16 -19.78 16.54
N VAL A 216 -8.30 -18.78 16.68
CA VAL A 216 -6.85 -18.94 16.43
C VAL A 216 -6.18 -19.85 17.47
N THR A 217 -6.72 -19.92 18.69
CA THR A 217 -6.24 -20.84 19.73
C THR A 217 -6.57 -22.29 19.39
N GLY A 218 -7.81 -22.57 18.98
CA GLY A 218 -8.23 -23.91 18.56
C GLY A 218 -7.41 -24.43 17.38
N ILE A 219 -7.18 -23.57 16.36
CA ILE A 219 -6.34 -23.90 15.20
C ILE A 219 -4.93 -24.29 15.64
N GLY A 220 -4.28 -23.47 16.48
CA GLY A 220 -2.93 -23.76 16.96
C GLY A 220 -2.82 -25.03 17.83
N ASN A 221 -3.95 -25.51 18.39
CA ASN A 221 -4.03 -26.75 19.15
C ASN A 221 -4.44 -27.96 18.29
N GLN A 222 -4.67 -27.79 16.98
CA GLN A 222 -5.22 -28.81 16.07
C GLN A 222 -6.60 -29.35 16.52
N GLU A 223 -7.43 -28.48 17.09
CA GLU A 223 -8.78 -28.81 17.54
C GLU A 223 -9.82 -28.81 16.39
N PRO A 224 -9.82 -27.82 15.47
CA PRO A 224 -10.77 -27.81 14.36
C PRO A 224 -10.20 -28.54 13.14
N PRO A 225 -11.09 -29.02 12.25
CA PRO A 225 -10.70 -29.55 10.96
C PRO A 225 -10.39 -28.46 9.90
N PHE A 226 -10.18 -27.21 10.32
CA PHE A 226 -9.90 -26.11 9.40
C PHE A 226 -8.70 -25.25 9.81
N TYR A 227 -8.06 -24.67 8.80
CA TYR A 227 -6.98 -23.71 8.91
C TYR A 227 -7.42 -22.32 8.45
N LEU A 228 -7.09 -21.27 9.21
CA LEU A 228 -7.51 -19.90 8.90
C LEU A 228 -6.36 -19.09 8.28
N ILE A 229 -6.68 -18.41 7.18
CA ILE A 229 -5.88 -17.33 6.60
C ILE A 229 -6.75 -16.06 6.52
N GLY A 230 -6.35 -14.99 7.21
CA GLY A 230 -7.08 -13.71 7.22
C GLY A 230 -6.27 -12.56 6.59
N ALA A 231 -6.90 -11.65 5.84
CA ALA A 231 -6.20 -10.52 5.21
C ALA A 231 -6.53 -9.15 5.85
N PHE A 232 -5.51 -8.45 6.35
CA PHE A 232 -5.64 -7.18 7.09
C PHE A 232 -4.86 -6.02 6.43
N GLY A 233 -5.37 -4.80 6.60
CA GLY A 233 -4.59 -3.58 6.38
C GLY A 233 -3.58 -3.32 7.49
N TYR A 234 -2.49 -2.59 7.21
CA TYR A 234 -1.45 -2.28 8.20
C TYR A 234 -1.99 -1.56 9.45
N ALA A 235 -2.90 -0.60 9.27
CA ALA A 235 -3.46 0.18 10.38
C ALA A 235 -4.36 -0.67 11.29
N SER A 236 -5.13 -1.59 10.70
CA SER A 236 -6.09 -2.45 11.40
C SER A 236 -5.41 -3.50 12.28
N VAL A 237 -4.14 -3.84 12.03
CA VAL A 237 -3.39 -4.78 12.88
C VAL A 237 -3.22 -4.23 14.30
N GLN A 238 -3.15 -2.91 14.47
CA GLN A 238 -3.06 -2.29 15.80
C GLN A 238 -4.38 -2.38 16.58
N GLU A 239 -5.50 -2.59 15.89
CA GLU A 239 -6.83 -2.78 16.48
C GLU A 239 -7.07 -4.25 16.88
N ILE A 240 -6.25 -5.18 16.39
CA ILE A 240 -6.30 -6.57 16.82
C ILE A 240 -5.82 -6.67 18.27
N GLY A 241 -6.64 -7.29 19.12
CA GLY A 241 -6.26 -7.53 20.51
C GLY A 241 -4.92 -8.27 20.62
N HIS A 242 -3.99 -7.75 21.44
CA HIS A 242 -2.64 -8.33 21.61
C HIS A 242 -2.64 -9.83 21.95
N ALA A 243 -3.69 -10.34 22.60
CA ALA A 243 -3.81 -11.77 22.89
C ALA A 243 -4.03 -12.58 21.61
N GLU A 244 -4.91 -12.14 20.72
CA GLU A 244 -5.16 -12.79 19.43
C GLU A 244 -3.91 -12.73 18.54
N PHE A 245 -3.32 -11.54 18.35
CA PHE A 245 -2.20 -11.36 17.43
C PHE A 245 -0.96 -12.21 17.79
N ARG A 246 -0.71 -12.46 19.08
CA ARG A 246 0.41 -13.32 19.52
C ARG A 246 0.26 -14.80 19.17
N ARG A 247 -0.92 -15.22 18.69
CA ARG A 247 -1.26 -16.62 18.37
C ARG A 247 -1.34 -16.86 16.86
N VAL A 248 -1.03 -15.86 16.04
CA VAL A 248 -1.04 -15.99 14.58
C VAL A 248 0.36 -15.86 14.02
N THR A 249 0.56 -16.39 12.82
CA THR A 249 1.75 -16.17 11.99
C THR A 249 1.50 -14.96 11.09
N PRO A 250 2.13 -13.79 11.35
CA PRO A 250 1.96 -12.63 10.48
C PRO A 250 2.79 -12.79 9.19
N VAL A 251 2.14 -12.63 8.05
CA VAL A 251 2.76 -12.61 6.71
C VAL A 251 2.58 -11.21 6.12
N SER A 252 3.54 -10.33 6.38
CA SER A 252 3.50 -8.97 5.85
C SER A 252 4.03 -8.87 4.43
N LEU A 253 3.19 -8.35 3.53
CA LEU A 253 3.53 -8.08 2.13
C LEU A 253 4.34 -6.79 2.01
N PRO A 254 5.57 -6.86 1.47
CA PRO A 254 6.41 -5.68 1.31
C PRO A 254 5.84 -4.75 0.22
N ILE A 255 6.20 -3.47 0.30
CA ILE A 255 6.09 -2.54 -0.84
C ILE A 255 7.37 -2.61 -1.67
N LEU A 256 7.28 -2.26 -2.94
CA LEU A 256 8.45 -2.12 -3.82
C LEU A 256 9.28 -0.90 -3.43
N HIS A 257 10.58 -1.08 -3.47
CA HIS A 257 11.58 -0.06 -3.21
C HIS A 257 12.12 0.51 -4.52
N PRO A 258 12.66 1.75 -4.51
CA PRO A 258 13.30 2.31 -5.71
C PRO A 258 14.47 1.46 -6.24
N ASP A 259 15.11 0.68 -5.35
CA ASP A 259 16.21 -0.22 -5.72
C ASP A 259 15.72 -1.54 -6.34
N ASP A 260 14.42 -1.89 -6.27
CA ASP A 260 13.88 -3.15 -6.83
C ASP A 260 13.67 -3.08 -8.36
N ARG A 261 13.79 -1.89 -8.96
CA ARG A 261 13.75 -1.63 -10.41
C ARG A 261 12.51 -2.18 -11.12
N ILE A 262 11.50 -1.33 -11.29
CA ILE A 262 10.21 -1.69 -11.92
C ILE A 262 10.40 -2.27 -13.33
N SER A 263 11.35 -1.73 -14.11
CA SER A 263 11.68 -2.27 -15.44
C SER A 263 12.10 -3.74 -15.41
N GLU A 264 12.91 -4.13 -14.41
CA GLU A 264 13.42 -5.49 -14.25
C GLU A 264 12.30 -6.44 -13.79
N LEU A 265 11.44 -5.99 -12.87
CA LEU A 265 10.35 -6.81 -12.33
C LEU A 265 9.23 -7.09 -13.33
N PHE A 266 8.95 -6.12 -14.20
CA PHE A 266 7.83 -6.20 -15.14
C PHE A 266 8.27 -6.38 -16.61
N GLY A 267 9.58 -6.50 -16.87
CA GLY A 267 10.13 -6.69 -18.22
C GLY A 267 9.92 -5.49 -19.14
N GLU A 268 9.86 -4.29 -18.58
CA GLU A 268 9.62 -3.05 -19.33
C GLU A 268 10.92 -2.28 -19.58
N ASN A 269 11.00 -1.56 -20.71
CA ASN A 269 12.08 -0.60 -20.94
C ASN A 269 11.64 0.77 -20.42
N LEU A 270 11.88 1.02 -19.13
CA LEU A 270 11.58 2.30 -18.48
C LEU A 270 12.86 3.10 -18.24
N GLU A 271 12.77 4.42 -18.42
CA GLU A 271 13.79 5.34 -17.93
C GLU A 271 13.70 5.47 -16.40
N TYR A 272 14.83 5.76 -15.75
CA TYR A 272 14.89 5.87 -14.28
C TYR A 272 13.92 6.92 -13.72
N GLN A 273 13.68 8.00 -14.46
CA GLN A 273 12.72 9.03 -14.07
C GLN A 273 11.28 8.51 -14.08
N GLN A 274 10.95 7.58 -14.99
CA GLN A 274 9.64 6.93 -15.03
C GLN A 274 9.47 5.97 -13.85
N GLU A 275 10.50 5.20 -13.53
CA GLU A 275 10.49 4.32 -12.37
C GLU A 275 10.36 5.10 -11.06
N ASN A 276 11.10 6.19 -10.92
CA ASN A 276 11.01 7.08 -9.76
C ASN A 276 9.61 7.66 -9.62
N PHE A 277 9.02 8.16 -10.72
CA PHE A 277 7.64 8.66 -10.70
C PHE A 277 6.64 7.57 -10.29
N ALA A 278 6.73 6.41 -10.93
CA ALA A 278 5.88 5.27 -10.62
C ALA A 278 6.00 4.88 -9.15
N TRP A 279 7.21 4.86 -8.59
CA TRP A 279 7.41 4.62 -7.15
C TRP A 279 6.78 5.71 -6.29
N TRP A 280 6.94 7.01 -6.61
CA TRP A 280 6.34 8.09 -5.81
C TRP A 280 4.81 8.07 -5.83
N MET A 281 4.21 7.90 -7.01
CA MET A 281 2.75 7.90 -7.17
C MET A 281 2.12 6.60 -6.64
N SER A 282 2.69 5.43 -6.96
CA SER A 282 2.22 4.13 -6.42
C SER A 282 2.60 3.91 -4.95
N ARG A 283 3.62 4.62 -4.47
CA ARG A 283 4.27 4.45 -3.16
C ARG A 283 4.78 3.00 -2.97
N GLY A 284 5.31 2.45 -4.06
CA GLY A 284 5.81 1.07 -4.14
C GLY A 284 4.73 0.01 -4.23
N ARG A 285 3.43 0.35 -4.28
CA ARG A 285 2.35 -0.64 -4.30
C ARG A 285 2.20 -1.23 -5.70
N PRO A 286 2.43 -2.55 -5.89
CA PRO A 286 2.43 -3.14 -7.22
C PRO A 286 1.15 -2.92 -8.01
N GLY A 287 -0.02 -3.01 -7.35
CA GLY A 287 -1.32 -2.82 -7.98
C GLY A 287 -1.56 -1.43 -8.55
N TRP A 288 -0.71 -0.44 -8.22
CA TRP A 288 -0.85 0.95 -8.63
C TRP A 288 0.18 1.41 -9.66
N ILE A 289 1.22 0.62 -9.92
CA ILE A 289 2.34 1.00 -10.80
C ILE A 289 1.87 1.32 -12.22
N ASN A 290 1.03 0.47 -12.81
CA ASN A 290 0.61 0.70 -14.20
C ASN A 290 -0.22 1.99 -14.34
N ILE A 291 -1.12 2.27 -13.39
CA ILE A 291 -1.90 3.50 -13.42
C ILE A 291 -0.98 4.71 -13.32
N ALA A 292 0.05 4.65 -12.46
CA ALA A 292 1.06 5.70 -12.42
C ALA A 292 1.78 5.89 -13.76
N LEU A 293 2.26 4.82 -14.39
CA LEU A 293 2.96 4.90 -15.68
C LEU A 293 2.06 5.41 -16.82
N GLN A 294 0.80 4.98 -16.86
CA GLN A 294 -0.19 5.46 -17.83
C GLN A 294 -0.49 6.94 -17.64
N SER A 295 -0.70 7.38 -16.40
CA SER A 295 -0.93 8.78 -16.05
C SER A 295 0.27 9.67 -16.39
N GLN A 296 1.49 9.18 -16.18
CA GLN A 296 2.70 9.88 -16.56
C GLN A 296 2.77 10.07 -18.09
N ALA A 297 2.55 8.98 -18.84
CA ALA A 297 2.62 8.99 -20.29
C ALA A 297 1.57 9.92 -20.91
N SER A 298 0.35 9.95 -20.38
CA SER A 298 -0.69 10.90 -20.82
C SER A 298 -0.30 12.34 -20.52
N ALA A 299 0.27 12.61 -19.35
CA ALA A 299 0.60 13.97 -18.91
C ALA A 299 1.84 14.57 -19.60
N LEU A 300 2.74 13.76 -20.15
CA LEU A 300 3.98 14.24 -20.80
C LEU A 300 3.90 14.33 -22.34
N ASN A 301 2.74 14.04 -22.94
CA ASN A 301 2.57 13.99 -24.40
C ASN A 301 2.84 15.35 -25.11
N GLY A 302 2.92 16.46 -24.37
CA GLY A 302 3.18 17.82 -24.88
C GLY A 302 4.58 18.39 -24.58
N GLY A 303 5.48 17.63 -23.93
CA GLY A 303 6.69 18.20 -23.32
C GLY A 303 6.34 19.06 -22.10
N ILE A 304 7.11 20.12 -21.82
CA ILE A 304 6.88 21.02 -20.67
C ILE A 304 5.58 21.83 -20.78
N ASN A 305 5.19 22.24 -21.98
CA ASN A 305 4.09 23.18 -22.14
C ASN A 305 2.75 22.52 -21.79
N LYS A 306 1.97 23.18 -20.92
CA LYS A 306 0.68 22.72 -20.37
C LYS A 306 0.76 21.50 -19.45
N THR A 307 1.95 21.11 -19.01
CA THR A 307 2.08 19.96 -18.11
C THR A 307 1.34 20.18 -16.78
N ASP A 308 1.22 21.41 -16.28
CA ASP A 308 0.42 21.68 -15.05
C ASP A 308 -1.07 21.43 -15.27
N ASP A 309 -1.60 21.75 -16.44
CA ASP A 309 -2.98 21.47 -16.80
C ASP A 309 -3.20 19.95 -16.94
N GLN A 310 -2.27 19.26 -17.62
CA GLN A 310 -2.34 17.81 -17.84
C GLN A 310 -2.16 16.99 -16.55
N LEU A 311 -1.38 17.50 -15.59
CA LEU A 311 -1.23 16.90 -14.26
C LEU A 311 -2.59 16.79 -13.55
N ARG A 312 -3.52 17.72 -13.80
CA ARG A 312 -4.87 17.72 -13.21
C ARG A 312 -5.82 16.71 -13.83
N GLU A 313 -5.44 16.14 -14.97
CA GLU A 313 -6.20 15.07 -15.63
C GLU A 313 -5.85 13.69 -15.09
N ILE A 314 -4.77 13.59 -14.28
CA ILE A 314 -4.38 12.36 -13.60
C ILE A 314 -5.42 12.04 -12.51
N PRO A 315 -5.86 10.77 -12.37
CA PRO A 315 -6.72 10.36 -11.28
C PRO A 315 -6.15 10.78 -9.92
N ASP A 316 -6.92 11.60 -9.21
CA ASP A 316 -6.55 12.15 -7.91
C ASP A 316 -6.73 11.15 -6.78
N ALA A 317 -7.58 10.13 -6.96
CA ALA A 317 -7.76 9.03 -6.02
C ALA A 317 -7.81 7.65 -6.69
N MET A 318 -7.29 6.64 -5.98
CA MET A 318 -7.43 5.22 -6.31
C MET A 318 -7.95 4.46 -5.10
N SER A 319 -9.00 3.65 -5.26
CA SER A 319 -9.59 2.89 -4.14
C SER A 319 -9.92 3.78 -2.93
N ARG A 320 -10.44 5.00 -3.16
CA ARG A 320 -10.77 6.05 -2.14
C ARG A 320 -9.55 6.70 -1.47
N VAL A 321 -8.38 6.54 -2.07
CA VAL A 321 -7.11 6.93 -1.48
C VAL A 321 -6.43 7.96 -2.40
N ASN A 322 -6.24 9.20 -1.92
CA ASN A 322 -5.72 10.30 -2.74
C ASN A 322 -4.28 10.04 -3.18
N MET A 323 -4.07 9.87 -4.48
CA MET A 323 -2.75 9.64 -5.07
C MET A 323 -1.95 10.92 -5.20
N ILE A 324 -2.62 12.03 -5.55
CA ILE A 324 -1.99 13.34 -5.73
C ILE A 324 -2.80 14.43 -5.02
N ASP A 325 -2.13 15.27 -4.24
CA ASP A 325 -2.71 16.41 -3.53
C ASP A 325 -2.57 17.69 -4.38
N LEU A 326 -3.47 17.82 -5.36
CA LEU A 326 -3.51 18.97 -6.26
C LEU A 326 -3.79 20.29 -5.51
N GLU A 327 -4.55 20.26 -4.41
CA GLU A 327 -4.86 21.47 -3.64
C GLU A 327 -3.61 22.03 -2.93
N SER A 328 -2.81 21.18 -2.28
CA SER A 328 -1.55 21.59 -1.68
C SER A 328 -0.53 22.04 -2.72
N MET A 329 -0.52 21.38 -3.88
CA MET A 329 0.29 21.81 -5.02
C MET A 329 -0.12 23.21 -5.49
N ASP A 330 -1.41 23.47 -5.70
CA ASP A 330 -1.92 24.78 -6.10
C ASP A 330 -1.57 25.87 -5.10
N ARG A 331 -1.81 25.64 -3.81
CA ARG A 331 -1.44 26.60 -2.76
C ARG A 331 0.05 26.93 -2.77
N ARG A 332 0.90 25.94 -3.07
CA ARG A 332 2.36 26.11 -3.12
C ARG A 332 2.83 26.80 -4.40
N LEU A 333 2.19 26.51 -5.53
CA LEU A 333 2.63 26.90 -6.86
C LEU A 333 1.95 28.15 -7.43
N ASN A 334 0.82 28.59 -6.87
CA ASN A 334 0.05 29.76 -7.33
C ASN A 334 0.83 31.08 -7.35
N LYS A 335 1.98 31.15 -6.68
CA LYS A 335 2.87 32.32 -6.72
C LYS A 335 3.73 32.42 -7.99
N PHE A 336 3.83 31.34 -8.76
CA PHE A 336 4.64 31.26 -9.97
C PHE A 336 3.81 31.45 -11.23
N THR A 337 4.45 31.89 -12.33
CA THR A 337 3.80 31.96 -13.64
C THR A 337 3.44 30.57 -14.16
N ASN A 338 2.51 30.49 -15.11
CA ASN A 338 2.07 29.23 -15.70
C ASN A 338 3.24 28.44 -16.30
N GLU A 339 4.19 29.11 -16.95
CA GLU A 339 5.34 28.45 -17.56
C GLU A 339 6.30 27.84 -16.51
N ILE A 340 6.46 28.48 -15.36
CA ILE A 340 7.26 27.93 -14.25
C ILE A 340 6.52 26.78 -13.59
N ARG A 341 5.18 26.86 -13.45
CA ARG A 341 4.35 25.77 -12.94
C ARG A 341 4.45 24.54 -13.83
N ASP A 342 4.30 24.72 -15.13
CA ASP A 342 4.51 23.71 -16.17
C ASP A 342 5.88 23.03 -16.03
N PHE A 343 6.95 23.81 -15.88
CA PHE A 343 8.30 23.28 -15.67
C PHE A 343 8.43 22.47 -14.36
N ILE A 344 7.84 22.93 -13.27
CA ILE A 344 7.83 22.21 -11.99
C ILE A 344 7.04 20.91 -12.11
N SER A 345 5.88 20.93 -12.75
CA SER A 345 5.00 19.78 -12.98
C SER A 345 5.66 18.76 -13.92
N TYR A 346 6.40 19.21 -14.93
CA TYR A 346 7.25 18.33 -15.75
C TYR A 346 8.31 17.59 -14.92
N LEU A 347 9.06 18.31 -14.08
CA LEU A 347 10.07 17.69 -13.21
C LEU A 347 9.45 16.79 -12.14
N LEU A 348 8.24 17.10 -11.67
CA LEU A 348 7.47 16.25 -10.75
C LEU A 348 7.09 14.92 -11.41
N LEU A 349 6.67 14.97 -12.68
CA LEU A 349 6.37 13.77 -13.47
C LEU A 349 7.62 13.00 -13.87
N GLN A 350 8.81 13.58 -13.80
CA GLN A 350 10.08 12.91 -14.09
C GLN A 350 11.12 13.10 -12.99
N PRO A 351 10.91 12.55 -11.78
CA PRO A 351 11.83 12.77 -10.67
C PRO A 351 13.21 12.20 -10.96
N GLY A 352 14.23 13.06 -10.89
CA GLY A 352 15.61 12.69 -11.10
C GLY A 352 16.42 13.82 -11.74
N PRO A 353 17.74 13.63 -11.92
CA PRO A 353 18.57 14.58 -12.63
C PRO A 353 18.21 14.67 -14.12
N HIS A 354 17.99 15.90 -14.61
CA HIS A 354 17.88 16.26 -16.01
C HIS A 354 19.01 17.20 -16.37
N HIS A 355 19.72 16.95 -17.47
CA HIS A 355 20.70 17.90 -17.95
C HIS A 355 19.97 19.04 -18.67
N ILE A 356 20.36 20.29 -18.42
CA ILE A 356 19.61 21.44 -18.95
C ILE A 356 19.64 21.51 -20.48
N GLY A 357 20.70 20.96 -21.10
CA GLY A 357 20.81 20.83 -22.55
C GLY A 357 19.84 19.83 -23.19
N ASP A 358 19.18 18.99 -22.40
CA ASP A 358 18.21 18.01 -22.90
C ASP A 358 16.84 18.66 -23.20
N PHE A 359 16.61 19.87 -22.68
CA PHE A 359 15.39 20.62 -22.95
C PHE A 359 15.48 21.39 -24.26
N THR A 360 14.44 21.27 -25.10
CA THR A 360 14.31 22.02 -26.36
C THR A 360 14.42 23.54 -26.20
N GLU A 361 13.94 24.08 -25.07
CA GLU A 361 13.96 25.51 -24.76
C GLU A 361 14.92 25.84 -23.60
N THR A 362 16.18 25.40 -23.70
CA THR A 362 17.22 25.56 -22.66
C THR A 362 17.29 26.98 -22.06
N GLU A 363 17.25 28.02 -22.90
CA GLU A 363 17.37 29.40 -22.41
C GLU A 363 16.16 29.84 -21.57
N LYS A 364 14.95 29.36 -21.91
CA LYS A 364 13.77 29.60 -21.07
C LYS A 364 13.90 28.90 -19.73
N VAL A 365 14.39 27.64 -19.71
CA VAL A 365 14.65 26.92 -18.45
C VAL A 365 15.66 27.69 -17.59
N ARG A 366 16.74 28.21 -18.19
CA ARG A 366 17.70 29.08 -17.48
C ARG A 366 17.02 30.33 -16.90
N GLN A 367 16.11 30.95 -17.64
CA GLN A 367 15.33 32.09 -17.16
C GLN A 367 14.41 31.69 -16.00
N TYR A 368 13.71 30.55 -16.07
CA TYR A 368 12.88 30.04 -14.98
C TYR A 368 13.71 29.81 -13.72
N MET A 369 14.90 29.24 -13.85
CA MET A 369 15.80 29.00 -12.71
C MET A 369 16.25 30.31 -12.05
N LYS A 370 16.58 31.34 -12.84
CA LYS A 370 16.98 32.67 -12.35
C LYS A 370 15.82 33.49 -11.78
N SER A 371 14.61 33.26 -12.27
CA SER A 371 13.37 33.87 -11.76
C SER A 371 12.94 33.20 -10.45
N GLU A 372 12.25 33.93 -9.58
CA GLU A 372 11.42 33.49 -8.41
C GLU A 372 11.88 32.31 -7.52
N ALA A 373 13.09 31.79 -7.69
CA ALA A 373 13.65 30.62 -7.03
C ALA A 373 12.70 29.39 -6.98
N PRO A 374 12.28 28.81 -8.13
CA PRO A 374 11.36 27.67 -8.17
C PRO A 374 11.83 26.51 -7.28
N PRO A 375 10.94 25.76 -6.62
CA PRO A 375 11.29 24.74 -5.60
C PRO A 375 11.89 23.46 -6.23
N VAL A 376 13.02 23.63 -6.89
CA VAL A 376 13.80 22.64 -7.62
C VAL A 376 15.26 22.72 -7.20
N LEU A 377 15.99 21.64 -7.41
CA LEU A 377 17.41 21.53 -7.15
C LEU A 377 18.20 21.82 -8.41
N CYS A 378 19.37 22.44 -8.26
CA CYS A 378 20.26 22.69 -9.38
C CYS A 378 21.73 22.71 -8.97
N ALA A 379 22.56 22.05 -9.78
CA ALA A 379 24.00 21.99 -9.60
C ALA A 379 24.71 21.75 -10.95
N PRO A 380 25.96 22.22 -11.13
CA PRO A 380 26.76 21.90 -12.31
C PRO A 380 27.07 20.41 -12.47
N LYS A 381 26.98 19.64 -11.38
CA LYS A 381 27.28 18.21 -11.34
C LYS A 381 26.31 17.50 -10.40
N THR A 382 26.01 16.26 -10.73
CA THR A 382 25.33 15.31 -9.87
C THR A 382 26.24 14.88 -8.70
N SER A 383 25.66 14.24 -7.70
CA SER A 383 26.37 13.70 -6.53
C SER A 383 25.80 12.34 -6.16
N GLY A 384 26.68 11.37 -5.92
CA GLY A 384 26.26 10.01 -5.52
C GLY A 384 25.43 10.01 -4.24
N VAL A 385 24.36 9.21 -4.23
CA VAL A 385 23.44 9.04 -3.10
C VAL A 385 24.20 8.68 -1.84
N ASP A 386 25.16 7.76 -1.90
CA ASP A 386 25.90 7.29 -0.71
C ASP A 386 26.68 8.40 0.00
N LYS A 387 27.15 9.40 -0.76
CA LYS A 387 27.84 10.58 -0.21
C LYS A 387 26.89 11.48 0.55
N ILE A 388 25.73 11.79 -0.04
CA ILE A 388 24.69 12.62 0.59
C ILE A 388 24.13 11.92 1.82
N HIS A 389 23.87 10.64 1.68
CA HIS A 389 23.38 9.77 2.72
C HIS A 389 24.33 9.69 3.92
N SER A 390 25.64 9.53 3.69
CA SER A 390 26.65 9.51 4.76
C SER A 390 26.74 10.86 5.49
N ALA A 391 26.65 11.98 4.77
CA ALA A 391 26.62 13.32 5.37
C ALA A 391 25.37 13.55 6.24
N PHE A 392 24.22 13.03 5.81
CA PHE A 392 22.99 13.07 6.58
C PHE A 392 23.08 12.24 7.87
N LEU A 393 23.56 11.00 7.81
CA LEU A 393 23.72 10.15 8.99
C LEU A 393 24.73 10.71 10.00
N ALA A 394 25.81 11.34 9.53
CA ALA A 394 26.74 12.06 10.39
C ALA A 394 26.01 13.19 11.15
N GLY A 395 25.14 13.93 10.45
CA GLY A 395 24.34 14.97 11.07
C GLY A 395 23.39 14.44 12.14
N ILE A 396 22.68 13.33 11.88
CA ILE A 396 21.81 12.68 12.88
C ILE A 396 22.59 12.39 14.18
N LYS A 397 23.81 11.85 14.08
CA LYS A 397 24.63 11.51 15.25
C LYS A 397 25.07 12.71 16.09
N ASN A 398 25.06 13.91 15.51
CA ASN A 398 25.37 15.15 16.22
C ASN A 398 24.16 15.71 16.98
N THR A 399 22.95 15.26 16.66
CA THR A 399 21.72 15.76 17.30
C THR A 399 21.60 15.30 18.75
N SER A 400 20.99 16.12 19.59
CA SER A 400 20.76 15.82 21.00
C SER A 400 19.77 14.67 21.26
N ILE A 401 18.95 14.34 20.26
CA ILE A 401 17.92 13.29 20.36
C ILE A 401 18.45 11.90 19.99
N TYR A 402 19.66 11.81 19.42
CA TYR A 402 20.22 10.53 18.98
C TYR A 402 20.61 9.65 20.17
N THR A 403 20.10 8.41 20.18
CA THR A 403 20.45 7.38 21.16
C THR A 403 21.12 6.21 20.46
N SER A 404 22.11 5.58 21.12
CA SER A 404 22.82 4.42 20.57
C SER A 404 21.95 3.16 20.43
N SER A 405 20.73 3.16 20.96
CA SER A 405 19.76 2.07 20.82
C SER A 405 19.10 2.05 19.44
N VAL A 406 19.10 3.16 18.70
CA VAL A 406 18.50 3.23 17.36
C VAL A 406 19.38 2.51 16.35
N SER A 407 18.81 1.57 15.60
CA SER A 407 19.54 0.81 14.58
C SER A 407 20.00 1.72 13.45
N SER A 408 21.32 1.90 13.33
CA SER A 408 21.92 2.70 12.25
C SER A 408 21.67 2.11 10.86
N ASP A 409 21.39 0.82 10.78
CA ASP A 409 21.06 0.13 9.52
C ASP A 409 19.64 0.44 9.06
N ILE A 410 18.69 0.58 10.00
CA ILE A 410 17.31 0.96 9.69
C ILE A 410 17.27 2.44 9.23
N LEU A 411 17.95 3.34 9.93
CA LEU A 411 18.07 4.75 9.50
C LEU A 411 18.69 4.86 8.10
N ARG A 412 19.73 4.05 7.86
CA ARG A 412 20.40 3.95 6.56
C ARG A 412 19.44 3.52 5.45
N ARG A 413 18.63 2.49 5.73
CA ARG A 413 17.66 1.93 4.79
C ARG A 413 16.64 2.99 4.33
N TYR A 414 15.98 3.66 5.27
CA TYR A 414 14.92 4.62 4.95
C TYR A 414 15.45 5.87 4.24
N ALA A 415 16.56 6.45 4.72
CA ALA A 415 17.16 7.62 4.08
C ALA A 415 17.58 7.33 2.63
N ARG A 416 18.20 6.16 2.41
CA ARG A 416 18.64 5.73 1.08
C ARG A 416 17.45 5.57 0.12
N ARG A 417 16.33 4.99 0.55
CA ARG A 417 15.13 4.82 -0.31
C ARG A 417 14.62 6.16 -0.83
N VAL A 418 14.46 7.17 0.03
CA VAL A 418 13.99 8.51 -0.40
C VAL A 418 14.95 9.13 -1.43
N LEU A 419 16.26 9.04 -1.19
CA LEU A 419 17.27 9.59 -2.09
C LEU A 419 17.38 8.81 -3.42
N ARG A 420 17.16 7.49 -3.39
CA ARG A 420 17.13 6.65 -4.59
C ARG A 420 15.91 6.95 -5.46
N GLY A 421 14.77 7.27 -4.87
CA GLY A 421 13.56 7.71 -5.59
C GLY A 421 13.68 9.06 -6.31
N ILE A 422 14.86 9.69 -6.31
CA ILE A 422 15.18 10.88 -7.12
C ILE A 422 16.56 10.76 -7.79
N ALA A 423 17.11 9.54 -7.89
CA ALA A 423 18.43 9.30 -8.46
C ALA A 423 18.36 8.85 -9.93
N ASN A 424 19.46 9.04 -10.65
CA ASN A 424 19.66 8.46 -11.99
C ASN A 424 20.22 7.03 -11.92
N SER A 425 20.52 6.45 -13.08
CA SER A 425 21.10 5.11 -13.23
C SER A 425 22.45 4.90 -12.54
N ALA A 426 23.25 5.95 -12.39
CA ALA A 426 24.52 5.91 -11.68
C ALA A 426 24.34 6.04 -10.15
N GLY A 427 23.10 6.14 -9.65
CA GLY A 427 22.83 6.37 -8.24
C GLY A 427 23.23 7.77 -7.79
N GLU A 428 23.06 8.77 -8.65
CA GLU A 428 23.40 10.16 -8.37
C GLU A 428 22.17 11.07 -8.41
N ILE A 429 22.20 12.12 -7.58
CA ILE A 429 21.15 13.14 -7.48
C ILE A 429 21.69 14.54 -7.77
N VAL A 430 20.81 15.49 -8.00
CA VAL A 430 21.19 16.91 -8.04
C VAL A 430 21.28 17.46 -6.62
N ALA A 431 22.50 17.63 -6.11
CA ALA A 431 22.74 18.17 -4.77
C ALA A 431 23.19 19.64 -4.83
N GLY A 432 22.24 20.56 -5.01
CA GLY A 432 22.59 21.98 -5.06
C GLY A 432 21.40 22.92 -5.12
N ASN A 433 21.69 24.18 -4.77
CA ASN A 433 20.79 25.33 -4.86
C ASN A 433 21.49 26.48 -5.61
N ALA A 434 22.08 26.16 -6.77
CA ALA A 434 22.86 27.11 -7.57
C ALA A 434 22.05 28.31 -8.08
N ASN A 435 20.73 28.30 -8.01
CA ASN A 435 19.87 29.37 -8.49
C ASN A 435 19.42 30.36 -7.40
N VAL A 436 19.96 30.27 -6.18
CA VAL A 436 19.68 31.25 -5.11
C VAL A 436 20.94 31.88 -4.54
N PRO A 437 20.86 33.12 -4.01
CA PRO A 437 21.98 33.77 -3.34
C PRO A 437 22.52 32.93 -2.17
N THR A 438 23.83 32.99 -1.94
CA THR A 438 24.53 32.16 -0.95
C THR A 438 23.91 32.22 0.46
N TYR A 439 23.48 33.40 0.91
CA TYR A 439 22.87 33.58 2.24
C TYR A 439 21.51 32.87 2.42
N ARG A 440 20.81 32.52 1.32
CA ARG A 440 19.53 31.78 1.36
C ARG A 440 19.69 30.27 1.15
N LYS A 441 20.88 29.79 0.77
CA LYS A 441 21.07 28.37 0.42
C LYS A 441 20.89 27.43 1.60
N GLY A 442 21.29 27.85 2.79
CA GLY A 442 21.06 27.08 4.02
C GLY A 442 19.57 26.85 4.26
N GLN A 443 18.80 27.95 4.30
CA GLN A 443 17.34 27.90 4.46
C GLN A 443 16.69 27.01 3.40
N ARG A 444 17.12 27.14 2.15
CA ARG A 444 16.56 26.33 1.06
C ARG A 444 16.90 24.86 1.16
N THR A 445 18.12 24.52 1.59
CA THR A 445 18.53 23.13 1.84
C THR A 445 17.69 22.53 2.95
N HIS A 446 17.46 23.30 4.01
CA HIS A 446 16.62 22.90 5.12
C HIS A 446 15.18 22.61 4.68
N GLU A 447 14.54 23.57 3.99
CA GLU A 447 13.14 23.51 3.59
C GLU A 447 12.84 22.50 2.46
N LEU A 448 13.76 22.37 1.48
CA LEU A 448 13.53 21.56 0.29
C LEU A 448 14.04 20.12 0.40
N ILE A 449 14.97 19.85 1.32
CA ILE A 449 15.65 18.56 1.44
C ILE A 449 15.60 17.99 2.85
N LEU A 450 16.23 18.65 3.84
CA LEU A 450 16.47 18.02 5.14
C LEU A 450 15.18 17.68 5.88
N SER A 451 14.30 18.66 6.10
CA SER A 451 13.02 18.43 6.77
C SER A 451 12.13 17.44 5.99
N PRO A 452 11.96 17.57 4.66
CA PRO A 452 11.27 16.58 3.82
C PRO A 452 11.82 15.16 3.93
N LEU A 453 13.14 15.00 3.95
CA LEU A 453 13.78 13.70 4.04
C LEU A 453 13.41 13.01 5.36
N CYS A 454 13.50 13.72 6.48
CA CYS A 454 13.11 13.18 7.78
C CYS A 454 11.60 12.84 7.85
N GLU A 455 10.75 13.70 7.30
CA GLU A 455 9.30 13.48 7.19
C GLU A 455 9.01 12.18 6.42
N ARG A 456 9.59 12.01 5.24
CA ARG A 456 9.35 10.83 4.40
C ARG A 456 9.97 9.55 4.99
N MET A 457 11.11 9.63 5.67
CA MET A 457 11.70 8.47 6.35
C MET A 457 10.76 7.90 7.42
N HIS A 458 10.16 8.78 8.23
CA HIS A 458 9.16 8.39 9.22
C HIS A 458 7.93 7.76 8.55
N ASP A 459 7.44 8.34 7.45
CA ASP A 459 6.29 7.80 6.73
C ASP A 459 6.55 6.40 6.15
N ILE A 460 7.71 6.19 5.52
CA ILE A 460 8.09 4.86 4.99
C ILE A 460 8.21 3.85 6.13
N ALA A 461 8.78 4.26 7.27
CA ALA A 461 8.87 3.39 8.44
C ALA A 461 7.48 2.94 8.90
N LEU A 462 6.51 3.85 8.99
CA LEU A 462 5.12 3.53 9.35
C LEU A 462 4.42 2.61 8.33
N GLU A 463 4.77 2.69 7.06
CA GLU A 463 4.21 1.83 6.00
C GLU A 463 4.80 0.41 5.97
N GLU A 464 5.95 0.19 6.60
CA GLU A 464 6.69 -1.08 6.57
C GLU A 464 6.80 -1.80 7.93
N VAL A 465 6.20 -1.26 8.99
CA VAL A 465 6.31 -1.80 10.35
C VAL A 465 5.83 -3.24 10.41
N ASN A 466 6.76 -4.15 10.71
CA ASN A 466 6.47 -5.58 10.78
C ASN A 466 6.77 -6.21 12.15
N GLU A 467 7.45 -5.49 13.05
CA GLU A 467 7.87 -6.04 14.35
C GLU A 467 7.81 -5.00 15.47
N GLU A 468 7.56 -5.46 16.71
CA GLU A 468 7.68 -4.65 17.93
C GLU A 468 9.09 -4.00 18.08
N SER A 469 10.11 -4.62 17.47
CA SER A 469 11.52 -4.18 17.47
C SER A 469 11.74 -2.85 16.72
N GLU A 470 10.79 -2.39 15.90
CA GLU A 470 10.91 -1.17 15.10
C GLU A 470 10.24 0.05 15.76
N SER A 471 9.50 -0.14 16.86
CA SER A 471 8.77 0.93 17.58
C SER A 471 9.69 2.07 18.07
N GLU A 472 10.85 1.73 18.67
CA GLU A 472 11.84 2.74 19.10
C GLU A 472 12.37 3.56 17.92
N THR A 473 12.51 2.93 16.74
CA THR A 473 13.01 3.62 15.55
C THR A 473 11.95 4.55 14.96
N ILE A 474 10.68 4.15 14.95
CA ILE A 474 9.55 5.00 14.51
C ILE A 474 9.45 6.24 15.41
N ASP A 475 9.46 6.04 16.73
CA ASP A 475 9.43 7.13 17.71
C ASP A 475 10.60 8.09 17.54
N PHE A 476 11.80 7.55 17.27
CA PHE A 476 12.98 8.34 16.98
C PHE A 476 12.80 9.16 15.68
N LEU A 477 12.34 8.53 14.59
CA LEU A 477 12.11 9.20 13.31
C LEU A 477 11.05 10.29 13.42
N TYR A 478 10.00 10.07 14.22
CA TYR A 478 9.00 11.08 14.53
C TYR A 478 9.63 12.29 15.23
N LYS A 479 10.42 12.06 16.29
CA LYS A 479 11.16 13.12 17.01
C LYS A 479 12.12 13.86 16.09
N LEU A 480 12.82 13.14 15.20
CA LEU A 480 13.73 13.73 14.22
C LEU A 480 12.99 14.63 13.22
N ALA A 481 11.84 14.19 12.71
CA ALA A 481 11.01 14.98 11.81
C ALA A 481 10.47 16.25 12.52
N GLN A 482 10.04 16.14 13.78
CA GLN A 482 9.59 17.30 14.58
C GLN A 482 10.72 18.28 14.90
N MET A 483 11.89 17.76 15.30
CA MET A 483 13.06 18.57 15.62
C MET A 483 13.51 19.33 14.37
N THR A 484 13.72 18.65 13.24
CA THR A 484 14.12 19.34 12.00
C THR A 484 13.11 20.40 11.58
N ARG A 485 11.80 20.16 11.74
CA ARG A 485 10.77 21.16 11.41
C ARG A 485 10.76 22.37 12.34
N SER A 486 11.13 22.21 13.61
CA SER A 486 10.99 23.27 14.63
C SER A 486 12.29 24.03 14.91
N THR A 487 13.46 23.43 14.66
CA THR A 487 14.76 24.04 14.89
C THR A 487 15.08 25.10 13.83
N PRO A 488 15.55 26.30 14.22
CA PRO A 488 16.02 27.32 13.29
C PRO A 488 17.13 26.80 12.35
N THR A 489 17.22 27.38 11.15
CA THR A 489 18.17 26.92 10.13
C THR A 489 19.63 27.09 10.59
N GLU A 490 19.92 28.14 11.35
CA GLU A 490 21.25 28.44 11.86
C GLU A 490 21.77 27.34 12.77
N ASP A 491 20.91 26.82 13.65
CA ASP A 491 21.26 25.78 14.62
C ASP A 491 21.33 24.41 13.93
N ILE A 492 20.32 24.05 13.15
CA ILE A 492 20.27 22.75 12.46
C ILE A 492 21.42 22.59 11.44
N SER A 493 21.90 23.70 10.88
CA SER A 493 23.03 23.68 9.94
C SER A 493 24.36 23.32 10.61
N GLN A 494 24.48 23.50 11.93
CA GLN A 494 25.66 23.08 12.69
C GLN A 494 25.64 21.56 12.88
N ASP A 495 24.49 21.01 13.27
CA ASP A 495 24.31 19.57 13.43
C ASP A 495 24.54 18.84 12.09
N PHE A 496 23.96 19.36 11.01
CA PHE A 496 24.00 18.78 9.66
C PHE A 496 25.01 19.46 8.71
N ALA A 497 26.13 19.97 9.25
CA ALA A 497 27.08 20.78 8.48
C ALA A 497 27.55 20.13 7.16
N ASP A 498 27.92 18.85 7.19
CA ASP A 498 28.37 18.13 6.00
C ASP A 498 27.30 18.02 4.92
N MET A 499 26.04 17.85 5.32
CA MET A 499 24.91 17.80 4.40
C MET A 499 24.67 19.17 3.77
N PHE A 500 24.64 20.23 4.57
CA PHE A 500 24.51 21.61 4.07
C PHE A 500 25.64 21.97 3.09
N ASN A 501 26.86 21.54 3.38
CA ASN A 501 28.01 21.76 2.51
C ASN A 501 27.83 21.11 1.12
N GLN A 502 27.16 19.95 1.02
CA GLN A 502 26.88 19.33 -0.28
C GLN A 502 25.95 20.22 -1.14
N PHE A 503 24.89 20.78 -0.55
CA PHE A 503 23.87 21.54 -1.28
C PHE A 503 24.19 23.02 -1.47
N THR A 504 25.16 23.56 -0.72
CA THR A 504 25.51 24.99 -0.78
C THR A 504 26.79 25.29 -1.57
N LYS A 505 27.52 24.26 -2.00
CA LYS A 505 28.84 24.32 -2.64
C LYS A 505 28.93 25.25 -3.86
N TYR A 506 27.89 25.33 -4.68
CA TYR A 506 27.93 26.00 -5.99
C TYR A 506 27.31 27.40 -5.94
N GLY A 507 27.98 28.40 -6.52
CA GLY A 507 27.57 29.81 -6.54
C GLY A 507 26.35 30.12 -7.42
N HIS A 508 25.73 31.29 -7.22
CA HIS A 508 24.55 31.74 -7.99
C HIS A 508 24.81 31.84 -9.51
N ASN A 509 26.04 32.19 -9.90
CA ASN A 509 26.41 32.37 -11.30
C ASN A 509 26.60 31.05 -12.07
N SER A 510 26.45 29.91 -11.39
CA SER A 510 26.55 28.59 -12.03
C SER A 510 25.36 28.26 -12.93
N VAL A 511 24.25 29.00 -12.85
CA VAL A 511 23.06 28.81 -13.71
C VAL A 511 23.33 29.21 -15.18
N ASP A 512 24.39 29.96 -15.45
CA ASP A 512 24.83 30.31 -16.80
C ASP A 512 25.72 29.22 -17.44
N GLN A 513 26.08 28.18 -16.70
CA GLN A 513 26.92 27.07 -17.15
C GLN A 513 26.08 25.82 -17.42
N GLU A 514 26.68 24.77 -17.99
CA GLU A 514 26.03 23.46 -18.01
C GLU A 514 25.69 23.02 -16.58
N MET A 515 24.46 22.54 -16.42
CA MET A 515 23.92 22.18 -15.11
C MET A 515 22.83 21.10 -15.22
N TYR A 516 22.62 20.45 -14.09
CA TYR A 516 21.54 19.51 -13.87
C TYR A 516 20.45 20.16 -13.02
N VAL A 517 19.20 19.83 -13.31
CA VAL A 517 18.01 20.20 -12.54
C VAL A 517 17.26 18.95 -12.10
N SER A 518 16.60 19.03 -10.95
CA SER A 518 15.72 17.97 -10.45
C SER A 518 14.61 18.58 -9.62
N ILE A 519 13.47 17.90 -9.56
CA ILE A 519 12.44 18.21 -8.57
C ILE A 519 13.02 18.06 -7.15
N ALA A 520 12.58 18.92 -6.23
CA ALA A 520 12.96 18.81 -4.82
C ALA A 520 12.04 17.83 -4.07
N PRO A 521 12.56 17.04 -3.10
CA PRO A 521 11.78 16.19 -2.20
C PRO A 521 10.59 16.89 -1.55
N LYS A 522 10.71 18.17 -1.14
CA LYS A 522 9.54 18.87 -0.57
C LYS A 522 8.37 18.93 -1.55
N THR A 523 8.64 19.15 -2.83
CA THR A 523 7.58 19.22 -3.85
C THR A 523 6.98 17.84 -4.10
N LEU A 524 7.79 16.79 -4.14
CA LEU A 524 7.32 15.41 -4.23
C LEU A 524 6.41 15.03 -3.06
N ILE A 525 6.82 15.30 -1.81
CA ILE A 525 5.99 15.01 -0.62
C ILE A 525 4.73 15.86 -0.57
N THR A 526 4.78 17.09 -1.10
CA THR A 526 3.58 17.94 -1.20
C THR A 526 2.60 17.37 -2.22
N ALA A 527 3.09 16.83 -3.33
CA ALA A 527 2.26 16.21 -4.36
C ALA A 527 1.74 14.84 -3.94
N PHE A 528 2.58 14.02 -3.31
CA PHE A 528 2.29 12.62 -2.97
C PHE A 528 2.21 12.47 -1.45
N PRO A 529 1.03 12.68 -0.83
CA PRO A 529 0.88 12.66 0.61
C PRO A 529 1.07 11.26 1.23
N SER A 530 1.45 11.24 2.51
CA SER A 530 1.52 10.02 3.33
C SER A 530 0.16 9.64 3.89
N PHE A 531 -0.25 8.37 3.80
CA PHE A 531 -1.57 7.92 4.30
C PHE A 531 -1.64 7.75 5.81
N VAL A 532 -0.53 7.59 6.51
CA VAL A 532 -0.57 7.38 7.96
C VAL A 532 -0.52 8.70 8.72
N THR A 533 0.30 9.64 8.27
CA THR A 533 0.50 10.92 8.97
C THR A 533 -0.41 12.04 8.45
N ASN A 534 -0.80 12.00 7.18
CA ASN A 534 -1.66 12.99 6.56
C ASN A 534 -2.59 12.40 5.49
N PRO A 535 -3.45 11.41 5.83
CA PRO A 535 -4.43 10.89 4.89
C PRO A 535 -5.37 12.02 4.47
N GLN A 536 -5.30 12.42 3.21
CA GLN A 536 -6.39 13.12 2.58
C GLN A 536 -7.31 12.06 1.98
N LEU A 537 -8.50 11.93 2.58
CA LEU A 537 -9.56 11.09 2.06
C LEU A 537 -10.55 12.01 1.35
N ASP A 538 -10.79 11.76 0.06
CA ASP A 538 -11.84 12.48 -0.65
C ASP A 538 -13.20 11.81 -0.33
N PHE A 539 -13.98 12.50 0.48
CA PHE A 539 -15.36 12.10 0.76
C PHE A 539 -16.23 12.81 -0.26
N ALA A 540 -16.90 12.04 -1.13
CA ALA A 540 -17.96 12.58 -1.98
C ALA A 540 -19.02 13.28 -1.09
N GLY A 541 -18.91 14.61 -0.97
CA GLY A 541 -19.80 15.46 -0.17
C GLY A 541 -19.12 16.27 0.95
N SER A 542 -18.74 17.51 0.61
CA SER A 542 -18.79 18.74 1.44
C SER A 542 -17.95 18.90 2.73
N ALA A 543 -17.00 18.03 3.08
CA ALA A 543 -16.16 18.28 4.27
C ALA A 543 -14.90 19.10 3.92
N ARG A 544 -14.70 20.27 4.54
CA ARG A 544 -13.61 21.20 4.21
C ARG A 544 -12.41 21.15 5.17
N ASN A 545 -12.45 20.31 6.21
CA ASN A 545 -11.30 20.08 7.09
C ASN A 545 -11.34 18.72 7.82
N ARG A 546 -10.19 18.30 8.36
CA ARG A 546 -9.97 17.01 9.07
C ARG A 546 -10.93 16.78 10.24
N LYS A 547 -11.40 17.84 10.91
CA LYS A 547 -12.35 17.74 12.02
C LYS A 547 -13.77 17.45 11.50
N GLU A 548 -14.19 18.14 10.45
CA GLU A 548 -15.46 17.88 9.75
C GLU A 548 -15.48 16.50 9.08
N GLN A 549 -14.34 16.00 8.61
CA GLN A 549 -14.20 14.64 8.08
C GLN A 549 -14.40 13.59 9.19
N LEU A 550 -13.75 13.76 10.35
CA LEU A 550 -13.89 12.84 11.49
C LEU A 550 -15.31 12.90 12.08
N THR A 551 -15.90 14.08 12.19
CA THR A 551 -17.27 14.27 12.67
C THR A 551 -18.30 13.76 11.65
N GLY A 552 -18.07 13.95 10.35
CA GLY A 552 -18.93 13.40 9.28
C GLY A 552 -18.85 11.88 9.17
N LEU A 553 -17.69 11.28 9.48
CA LEU A 553 -17.51 9.83 9.60
C LEU A 553 -18.34 9.28 10.77
N VAL A 554 -18.21 9.88 11.95
CA VAL A 554 -18.95 9.50 13.17
C VAL A 554 -20.46 9.71 13.01
N ASP A 555 -20.88 10.84 12.45
CA ASP A 555 -22.31 11.16 12.24
C ASP A 555 -22.96 10.28 11.17
N LYS A 556 -22.21 9.78 10.17
CA LYS A 556 -22.74 8.82 9.19
C LYS A 556 -22.77 7.40 9.73
N VAL A 557 -21.74 6.97 10.45
CA VAL A 557 -21.71 5.66 11.14
C VAL A 557 -22.91 5.54 12.10
N ASN A 558 -23.29 6.63 12.77
CA ASN A 558 -24.44 6.66 13.69
C ASN A 558 -25.82 6.85 13.01
N ARG A 559 -25.88 7.04 11.68
CA ARG A 559 -27.14 7.30 10.94
C ARG A 559 -27.48 6.24 9.90
N ILE A 560 -26.70 5.15 9.84
CA ILE A 560 -26.92 4.06 8.87
C ILE A 560 -28.10 3.16 9.26
N ASP A 561 -28.62 3.24 10.49
CA ASP A 561 -29.59 2.29 11.03
C ASP A 561 -31.09 2.64 10.85
N GLU A 562 -31.48 3.78 10.26
CA GLU A 562 -32.91 4.15 10.18
C GLU A 562 -33.45 4.29 8.75
N ILE A 563 -33.84 3.16 8.17
CA ILE A 563 -34.57 3.07 6.88
C ILE A 563 -35.99 3.67 7.00
N ASP A 564 -36.60 3.63 8.18
CA ASP A 564 -38.00 4.05 8.39
C ASP A 564 -38.21 5.58 8.48
N GLU A 565 -37.19 6.36 8.87
CA GLU A 565 -37.27 7.82 8.82
C GLU A 565 -37.16 8.36 7.39
N ARG A 566 -36.37 7.71 6.52
CA ARG A 566 -36.23 8.09 5.11
C ARG A 566 -37.54 7.98 4.32
N LEU A 567 -38.38 6.99 4.61
CA LEU A 567 -39.68 6.82 3.95
C LEU A 567 -40.73 7.82 4.46
N LYS A 568 -40.66 8.24 5.72
CA LYS A 568 -41.54 9.28 6.27
C LYS A 568 -41.22 10.67 5.74
N ASP A 569 -39.95 11.00 5.57
CA ASP A 569 -39.53 12.30 5.03
C ASP A 569 -39.75 12.40 3.53
N PHE A 570 -39.62 11.31 2.77
CA PHE A 570 -40.02 11.28 1.35
C PHE A 570 -41.54 11.48 1.17
N GLY A 571 -42.35 10.96 2.10
CA GLY A 571 -43.79 11.17 2.12
C GLY A 571 -44.22 12.60 2.47
N LYS A 572 -43.43 13.32 3.29
CA LYS A 572 -43.66 14.74 3.60
C LYS A 572 -43.22 15.68 2.47
N ILE A 573 -42.10 15.37 1.81
CA ILE A 573 -41.58 16.17 0.69
C ILE A 573 -42.54 16.15 -0.53
N LEU A 574 -43.33 15.08 -0.69
CA LEU A 574 -44.36 15.01 -1.73
C LEU A 574 -45.67 15.74 -1.40
N GLN A 575 -45.81 16.32 -0.21
CA GLN A 575 -47.03 17.02 0.25
C GLN A 575 -46.89 18.54 0.37
N GLU A 576 -45.70 19.11 0.19
CA GLU A 576 -45.53 20.57 0.24
C GLU A 576 -45.49 21.19 -1.17
N ASP A 577 -46.62 21.80 -1.53
CA ASP A 577 -46.91 22.56 -2.75
C ASP A 577 -45.87 23.69 -2.98
N PRO A 578 -45.23 23.79 -4.16
CA PRO A 578 -44.20 24.79 -4.40
C PRO A 578 -44.83 26.17 -4.60
N ARG A 579 -44.69 27.04 -3.59
CA ARG A 579 -44.82 28.48 -3.73
C ARG A 579 -43.61 29.21 -3.17
#